data_AF-A0A8D2L1G1-F1
#
_entry.id   AF-A0A8D2L1G1-F1
#
_cell.length_a   1.000
_cell.length_b   1.000
_cell.length_c   1.000
_cell.angle_alpha   90.00
_cell.angle_beta   90.00
_cell.angle_gamma   90.00
#
_symmetry.space_group_name_H-M   'P 1'
#
loop_
_entity.id
_entity.type
_entity.pdbx_description
1 polymer ?
#
loop_
_entity_poly.entity_id
_entity_poly.type
_entity_poly.pdbx_seq_one_letter_code
_entity_poly.pdbx_strand_id
1 'polypeptide(L)'
;MKLLSVLGLNLCLSLILAQKFLHFICRILNYTQNSCEKVFCLPWQRCVGGSCMCKIPYQCPRNGTSVCSTDKKTFQNYCQLKSLECQRNRGKFMNRGNCNPQDSFHLSLASGNTSSEGIVEAEINHGQKIFYCGRGWGMKEANVACRNLGFPEGADSTELVEPDGVSRTLECLSANCRGTETSLAECAVIRLVPRNEKLAKVVCHEHHRVCSPGEFFCVNGKCIPSEKTCNGIDDCGDLSDEVCCRACRAGSFHCKSDVCIPKEYLCNNEIDCLTGEDESQQLCKHRLCGYLWLDSERKKIKMLLPQLHCGVANSRVSRRKRIVGGINAQMVRLLKFIETAGLSFLACYLFIFFTII
;
A
#
# COMPACT_ATOMS: atom_id res chain seq x y z
N MET A 1 -29.49 -15.23 -29.82
CA MET A 1 -28.79 -14.07 -29.20
C MET A 1 -29.38 -13.59 -27.86
N LYS A 2 -30.54 -14.05 -27.37
CA LYS A 2 -31.09 -13.64 -26.05
C LYS A 2 -30.65 -14.51 -24.85
N LEU A 3 -30.09 -15.70 -25.04
CA LEU A 3 -29.62 -16.56 -23.94
C LEU A 3 -28.25 -16.15 -23.37
N LEU A 4 -27.34 -15.63 -24.22
CA LEU A 4 -26.01 -15.18 -23.80
C LEU A 4 -26.06 -13.94 -22.90
N SER A 5 -27.06 -13.05 -23.08
CA SER A 5 -27.25 -11.90 -22.19
C SER A 5 -27.78 -12.32 -20.81
N VAL A 6 -28.67 -13.31 -20.73
CA VAL A 6 -29.24 -13.80 -19.46
C VAL A 6 -28.22 -14.61 -18.66
N LEU A 7 -27.38 -15.41 -19.30
CA LEU A 7 -26.24 -16.10 -18.67
C LEU A 7 -25.17 -15.11 -18.20
N GLY A 8 -24.85 -14.10 -19.01
CA GLY A 8 -23.92 -13.02 -18.62
C GLY A 8 -24.42 -12.18 -17.44
N LEU A 9 -25.72 -11.86 -17.39
CA LEU A 9 -26.37 -11.17 -16.27
C LEU A 9 -26.37 -12.03 -14.99
N ASN A 10 -26.67 -13.34 -15.09
CA ASN A 10 -26.65 -14.25 -13.94
C ASN A 10 -25.23 -14.50 -13.40
N LEU A 11 -24.22 -14.64 -14.28
CA LEU A 11 -22.81 -14.71 -13.84
C LEU A 11 -22.35 -13.40 -13.21
N CYS A 12 -22.71 -12.25 -13.79
CA CYS A 12 -22.39 -10.94 -13.22
C CYS A 12 -23.04 -10.74 -11.84
N LEU A 13 -24.33 -11.13 -11.69
CA LEU A 13 -25.02 -11.08 -10.39
C LEU A 13 -24.35 -11.97 -9.35
N SER A 14 -23.93 -13.19 -9.75
CA SER A 14 -23.22 -14.13 -8.86
C SER A 14 -21.86 -13.58 -8.43
N LEU A 15 -21.10 -12.96 -9.33
CA LEU A 15 -19.82 -12.32 -9.03
C LEU A 15 -19.98 -11.09 -8.11
N ILE A 16 -21.00 -10.25 -8.35
CA ILE A 16 -21.31 -9.08 -7.52
C ILE A 16 -21.74 -9.51 -6.11
N LEU A 17 -22.62 -10.50 -5.99
CA LEU A 17 -23.04 -11.07 -4.70
C LEU A 17 -21.84 -11.63 -3.93
N ALA A 18 -20.94 -12.30 -4.65
CA ALA A 18 -19.82 -12.96 -4.03
C ALA A 18 -18.68 -11.98 -3.65
N GLN A 19 -18.52 -10.87 -4.38
CA GLN A 19 -17.65 -9.75 -3.96
C GLN A 19 -18.22 -9.01 -2.75
N LYS A 20 -19.54 -8.75 -2.71
CA LYS A 20 -20.20 -8.16 -1.53
C LYS A 20 -20.06 -9.05 -0.30
N PHE A 21 -20.16 -10.37 -0.46
CA PHE A 21 -19.92 -11.32 0.62
C PHE A 21 -18.45 -11.31 1.10
N LEU A 22 -17.49 -11.19 0.17
CA LEU A 22 -16.07 -11.09 0.53
C LEU A 22 -15.77 -9.80 1.29
N HIS A 23 -16.31 -8.66 0.83
CA HIS A 23 -16.23 -7.39 1.56
C HIS A 23 -16.84 -7.48 2.97
N PHE A 24 -17.95 -8.20 3.13
CA PHE A 24 -18.56 -8.43 4.43
C PHE A 24 -17.66 -9.24 5.37
N ILE A 25 -17.05 -10.32 4.88
CA ILE A 25 -16.07 -11.11 5.66
C ILE A 25 -14.85 -10.26 6.02
N CYS A 26 -14.33 -9.50 5.05
CA CYS A 26 -13.18 -8.62 5.23
C CYS A 26 -13.40 -7.61 6.36
N ARG A 27 -14.62 -7.06 6.42
CA ARG A 27 -15.05 -6.14 7.47
C ARG A 27 -15.14 -6.83 8.82
N ILE A 28 -15.64 -8.06 8.90
CA ILE A 28 -15.68 -8.80 10.18
C ILE A 28 -14.25 -9.06 10.69
N LEU A 29 -13.32 -9.34 9.79
CA LEU A 29 -11.92 -9.63 10.11
C LEU A 29 -11.06 -8.37 10.25
N ASN A 30 -11.58 -7.18 9.89
CA ASN A 30 -10.87 -5.89 9.93
C ASN A 30 -9.49 -5.93 9.25
N TYR A 31 -9.44 -6.46 8.01
CA TYR A 31 -8.19 -6.46 7.26
C TYR A 31 -7.81 -5.05 6.80
N THR A 32 -6.56 -4.67 7.08
CA THR A 32 -5.98 -3.35 6.76
C THR A 32 -4.53 -3.52 6.30
N GLN A 33 -3.82 -2.43 6.05
CA GLN A 33 -2.36 -2.40 5.85
C GLN A 33 -1.58 -3.04 7.02
N ASN A 34 -2.18 -3.15 8.21
CA ASN A 34 -1.57 -3.79 9.36
C ASN A 34 -1.85 -5.29 9.45
N SER A 35 -2.48 -5.90 8.45
CA SER A 35 -2.81 -7.33 8.45
C SER A 35 -1.77 -8.12 7.64
N CYS A 36 -0.83 -8.74 8.35
CA CYS A 36 0.28 -9.48 7.71
C CYS A 36 -0.17 -10.78 7.01
N GLU A 37 -1.45 -11.18 7.16
CA GLU A 37 -2.08 -12.26 6.38
C GLU A 37 -2.37 -11.86 4.93
N LYS A 38 -2.47 -10.55 4.66
CA LYS A 38 -2.81 -9.99 3.35
C LYS A 38 -1.68 -9.21 2.72
N VAL A 39 -0.94 -8.42 3.51
CA VAL A 39 0.08 -7.49 3.00
C VAL A 39 1.36 -7.59 3.83
N PHE A 40 2.52 -7.29 3.23
CA PHE A 40 3.75 -7.23 4.00
C PHE A 40 3.75 -6.06 5.00
N CYS A 41 4.11 -6.38 6.24
CA CYS A 41 4.33 -5.40 7.29
C CYS A 41 5.50 -4.45 6.90
N LEU A 42 5.45 -3.18 7.33
CA LEU A 42 6.50 -2.19 7.02
C LEU A 42 7.86 -2.59 7.64
N PRO A 43 9.01 -2.09 7.14
CA PRO A 43 10.32 -2.55 7.63
C PRO A 43 10.56 -2.33 9.13
N TRP A 44 9.95 -1.28 9.71
CA TRP A 44 9.97 -0.97 11.15
C TRP A 44 8.86 -1.68 11.96
N GLN A 45 8.13 -2.60 11.35
CA GLN A 45 7.13 -3.47 11.98
C GLN A 45 7.52 -4.96 11.84
N ARG A 46 6.87 -5.83 12.60
CA ARG A 46 7.00 -7.29 12.55
C ARG A 46 5.61 -7.95 12.59
N CYS A 47 5.46 -9.09 11.94
CA CYS A 47 4.24 -9.90 12.01
C CYS A 47 4.18 -10.65 13.35
N VAL A 48 3.07 -10.51 14.07
CA VAL A 48 2.74 -11.29 15.29
C VAL A 48 1.27 -11.60 15.28
N GLY A 49 0.90 -12.89 15.25
CA GLY A 49 -0.51 -13.30 15.31
C GLY A 49 -1.39 -12.69 14.22
N GLY A 50 -0.88 -12.59 12.98
CA GLY A 50 -1.62 -12.02 11.85
C GLY A 50 -1.60 -10.49 11.73
N SER A 51 -1.03 -9.78 12.72
CA SER A 51 -0.99 -8.30 12.75
C SER A 51 0.43 -7.73 12.71
N CYS A 52 0.58 -6.58 12.08
CA CYS A 52 1.78 -5.74 12.07
C CYS A 52 1.93 -5.06 13.43
N MET A 53 3.00 -5.38 14.16
CA MET A 53 3.35 -4.75 15.43
C MET A 53 4.64 -3.95 15.28
N CYS A 54 4.72 -2.79 15.93
CA CYS A 54 5.91 -1.94 15.89
C CYS A 54 7.13 -2.67 16.46
N LYS A 55 8.26 -2.60 15.75
CA LYS A 55 9.56 -3.01 16.29
C LYS A 55 10.06 -1.97 17.28
N ILE A 56 11.01 -2.36 18.12
CA ILE A 56 11.75 -1.43 18.99
C ILE A 56 12.94 -0.88 18.18
N PRO A 57 13.37 0.40 18.34
CA PRO A 57 14.40 1.00 17.49
C PRO A 57 15.70 0.21 17.35
N TYR A 58 16.15 -0.53 18.38
CA TYR A 58 17.37 -1.34 18.29
C TYR A 58 17.21 -2.61 17.43
N GLN A 59 15.99 -3.02 17.08
CA GLN A 59 15.71 -4.15 16.18
C GLN A 59 15.80 -3.75 14.71
N CYS A 60 15.92 -2.46 14.41
CA CYS A 60 16.18 -1.98 13.06
C CYS A 60 17.64 -2.27 12.63
N PRO A 61 17.89 -2.46 11.33
CA PRO A 61 19.25 -2.51 10.79
C PRO A 61 20.01 -1.24 11.18
N ARG A 62 21.33 -1.37 11.45
CA ARG A 62 22.16 -0.22 11.85
C ARG A 62 22.61 0.65 10.67
N ASN A 63 22.76 0.05 9.49
CA ASN A 63 23.18 0.77 8.29
C ASN A 63 22.07 1.72 7.81
N GLY A 64 22.42 2.98 7.60
CA GLY A 64 21.52 4.00 7.10
C GLY A 64 22.10 5.40 7.26
N THR A 65 21.38 6.40 6.75
CA THR A 65 21.71 7.82 6.90
C THR A 65 20.95 8.40 8.10
N SER A 66 21.57 9.35 8.81
CA SER A 66 20.89 10.03 9.91
C SER A 66 19.66 10.78 9.42
N VAL A 67 18.65 10.89 10.29
CA VAL A 67 17.40 11.59 10.00
C VAL A 67 16.98 12.40 11.21
N CYS A 68 16.21 13.45 10.97
CA CYS A 68 15.67 14.31 12.00
C CYS A 68 14.15 14.21 12.09
N SER A 69 13.65 14.28 13.32
CA SER A 69 12.23 14.33 13.65
C SER A 69 11.73 15.75 13.91
N THR A 70 10.41 15.93 13.88
CA THR A 70 9.73 17.17 14.27
C THR A 70 10.08 17.61 15.70
N ASP A 71 10.40 16.67 16.58
CA ASP A 71 10.79 16.92 17.98
C ASP A 71 12.27 17.37 18.12
N LYS A 72 12.94 17.69 17.00
CA LYS A 72 14.36 18.07 16.93
C LYS A 72 15.32 17.00 17.44
N LYS A 73 14.90 15.73 17.39
CA LYS A 73 15.76 14.58 17.72
C LYS A 73 16.34 13.95 16.47
N THR A 74 17.65 13.80 16.46
CA THR A 74 18.40 13.09 15.41
C THR A 74 18.40 11.59 15.73
N PHE A 75 18.06 10.78 14.73
CA PHE A 75 18.13 9.31 14.77
C PHE A 75 19.25 8.82 13.84
N GLN A 76 19.82 7.66 14.14
CA GLN A 76 20.91 7.12 13.33
C GLN A 76 20.44 6.70 11.94
N ASN A 77 19.20 6.25 11.84
CA ASN A 77 18.59 5.89 10.57
C ASN A 77 17.06 6.07 10.58
N TYR A 78 16.50 6.06 9.36
CA TYR A 78 15.07 6.19 9.13
C TYR A 78 14.21 5.14 9.85
N CYS A 79 14.68 3.88 9.92
CA CYS A 79 13.93 2.81 10.59
C CYS A 79 13.77 3.08 12.10
N GLN A 80 14.80 3.61 12.77
CA GLN A 80 14.73 3.96 14.19
C GLN A 80 13.70 5.07 14.46
N LEU A 81 13.64 6.09 13.59
CA LEU A 81 12.64 7.14 13.68
C LEU A 81 11.23 6.55 13.52
N LYS A 82 10.98 5.82 12.42
CA LYS A 82 9.64 5.27 12.13
C LYS A 82 9.20 4.21 13.14
N SER A 83 10.11 3.44 13.73
CA SER A 83 9.79 2.47 14.78
C SER A 83 9.35 3.16 16.09
N LEU A 84 10.04 4.24 16.49
CA LEU A 84 9.62 5.03 17.65
C LEU A 84 8.30 5.75 17.38
N GLU A 85 8.15 6.31 16.19
CA GLU A 85 6.92 6.97 15.75
C GLU A 85 5.73 6.01 15.79
N CYS A 86 5.90 4.78 15.28
CA CYS A 86 4.89 3.72 15.36
C CYS A 86 4.45 3.42 16.82
N GLN A 87 5.39 3.49 17.77
CA GLN A 87 5.10 3.19 19.19
C GLN A 87 4.44 4.35 19.94
N ARG A 88 4.79 5.60 19.62
CA ARG A 88 4.43 6.78 20.43
C ARG A 88 3.53 7.78 19.70
N ASN A 89 3.32 7.59 18.41
CA ASN A 89 2.62 8.52 17.51
C ASN A 89 3.12 9.98 17.64
N ARG A 90 4.44 10.15 17.81
CA ARG A 90 5.14 11.42 18.01
C ARG A 90 6.49 11.40 17.30
N GLY A 91 7.03 12.60 17.02
CA GLY A 91 8.32 12.75 16.36
C GLY A 91 8.28 12.29 14.91
N LYS A 92 7.38 12.87 14.11
CA LYS A 92 7.25 12.59 12.66
C LYS A 92 8.55 12.94 11.94
N PHE A 93 8.74 12.37 10.75
CA PHE A 93 9.89 12.72 9.91
C PHE A 93 9.85 14.19 9.48
N MET A 94 11.02 14.87 9.55
CA MET A 94 11.18 16.27 9.15
C MET A 94 12.17 16.41 8.00
N ASN A 95 13.43 16.04 8.19
CA ASN A 95 14.46 16.14 7.16
C ASN A 95 15.53 15.04 7.28
N ARG A 96 16.25 14.84 6.18
CA ARG A 96 17.41 13.94 6.13
C ARG A 96 18.63 14.63 6.72
N GLY A 97 19.47 13.87 7.41
CA GLY A 97 20.64 14.36 8.10
C GLY A 97 20.37 14.69 9.58
N ASN A 98 21.27 15.47 10.16
CA ASN A 98 21.17 15.88 11.56
C ASN A 98 20.21 17.07 11.71
N CYS A 99 19.53 17.13 12.85
CA CYS A 99 18.63 18.25 13.13
C CYS A 99 19.37 19.60 13.21
N ASN A 100 18.86 20.59 12.49
CA ASN A 100 19.19 22.00 12.68
C ASN A 100 18.05 22.68 13.46
N PRO A 101 18.33 23.53 14.46
CA PRO A 101 17.31 24.33 15.14
C PRO A 101 16.42 25.15 14.21
N GLN A 102 16.96 25.65 13.10
CA GLN A 102 16.23 26.52 12.16
C GLN A 102 15.35 25.78 11.16
N ASP A 103 15.59 24.49 10.93
CA ASP A 103 14.83 23.76 9.92
C ASP A 103 13.40 23.55 10.43
N SER A 104 12.39 23.87 9.65
CA SER A 104 11.00 23.66 10.05
C SER A 104 10.18 23.21 8.86
N PHE A 105 9.20 22.34 9.09
CA PHE A 105 8.26 21.91 8.08
C PHE A 105 6.86 21.99 8.69
N HIS A 106 6.04 22.89 8.16
CA HIS A 106 4.67 23.07 8.59
C HIS A 106 3.74 22.97 7.38
N LEU A 107 2.63 22.27 7.55
CA LEU A 107 1.60 22.11 6.53
C LEU A 107 0.33 22.84 6.99
N SER A 108 -0.28 23.63 6.12
CA SER A 108 -1.54 24.32 6.40
C SER A 108 -2.49 24.25 5.20
N LEU A 109 -3.76 24.56 5.46
CA LEU A 109 -4.82 24.66 4.47
C LEU A 109 -5.19 26.13 4.30
N ALA A 110 -5.10 26.64 3.07
CA ALA A 110 -5.49 27.99 2.70
C ALA A 110 -6.88 27.99 2.03
N SER A 111 -7.63 29.08 2.19
CA SER A 111 -8.88 29.34 1.45
C SER A 111 -9.93 28.23 1.53
N GLY A 112 -10.08 27.59 2.70
CA GLY A 112 -11.18 26.66 2.99
C GLY A 112 -12.35 27.32 3.70
N ASN A 113 -13.58 26.81 3.53
CA ASN A 113 -14.72 27.26 4.34
C ASN A 113 -14.75 26.59 5.72
N THR A 114 -14.18 25.39 5.84
CA THR A 114 -14.02 24.64 7.10
C THR A 114 -12.54 24.46 7.44
N SER A 115 -12.25 24.01 8.67
CA SER A 115 -10.88 23.64 9.09
C SER A 115 -10.37 22.35 8.45
N SER A 116 -11.26 21.58 7.82
CA SER A 116 -10.98 20.28 7.19
C SER A 116 -10.84 20.38 5.68
N GLU A 117 -11.06 21.55 5.06
CA GLU A 117 -10.89 21.74 3.62
C GLU A 117 -9.96 22.90 3.30
N GLY A 118 -9.30 22.84 2.14
CA GLY A 118 -8.53 23.97 1.62
C GLY A 118 -7.43 23.58 0.65
N ILE A 119 -6.79 24.60 0.09
CA ILE A 119 -5.63 24.48 -0.79
C ILE A 119 -4.42 24.17 0.07
N VAL A 120 -3.66 23.14 -0.30
CA VAL A 120 -2.54 22.67 0.50
C VAL A 120 -1.33 23.58 0.30
N GLU A 121 -0.82 24.13 1.39
CA GLU A 121 0.38 24.96 1.44
C GLU A 121 1.40 24.41 2.44
N ALA A 122 2.67 24.41 2.06
CA ALA A 122 3.79 24.07 2.92
C ALA A 122 4.65 25.29 3.22
N GLU A 123 5.07 25.41 4.46
CA GLU A 123 6.07 26.35 4.94
C GLU A 123 7.33 25.56 5.30
N ILE A 124 8.44 25.89 4.64
CA ILE A 124 9.74 25.24 4.82
C ILE A 124 10.70 26.27 5.41
N ASN A 125 11.33 25.95 6.54
CA ASN A 125 12.37 26.74 7.22
C ASN A 125 11.95 28.19 7.50
N HIS A 126 10.71 28.41 7.94
CA HIS A 126 10.14 29.75 8.18
C HIS A 126 10.19 30.68 6.96
N GLY A 127 10.21 30.09 5.76
CA GLY A 127 10.19 30.83 4.50
C GLY A 127 8.79 31.21 4.06
N GLN A 128 8.68 31.61 2.79
CA GLN A 128 7.40 31.87 2.15
C GLN A 128 6.61 30.55 1.99
N LYS A 129 5.30 30.62 2.19
CA LYS A 129 4.39 29.50 1.94
C LYS A 129 4.31 29.18 0.45
N ILE A 130 4.38 27.89 0.11
CA ILE A 130 4.36 27.39 -1.26
C ILE A 130 3.22 26.39 -1.41
N PHE A 131 2.45 26.52 -2.48
CA PHE A 131 1.32 25.64 -2.76
C PHE A 131 1.75 24.32 -3.39
N TYR A 132 0.93 23.28 -3.25
CA TYR A 132 1.10 22.04 -4.01
C TYR A 132 0.43 22.12 -5.38
N CYS A 133 1.11 21.58 -6.39
CA CYS A 133 0.60 21.47 -7.76
C CYS A 133 -0.46 20.37 -7.86
N GLY A 134 -1.41 20.53 -8.79
CA GLY A 134 -2.33 19.47 -9.18
C GLY A 134 -1.63 18.27 -9.82
N ARG A 135 -0.56 18.49 -10.57
CA ARG A 135 0.28 17.42 -11.10
C ARG A 135 0.92 16.59 -9.98
N GLY A 136 0.60 15.30 -9.98
CA GLY A 136 1.07 14.35 -8.97
C GLY A 136 0.20 14.33 -7.71
N TRP A 137 -0.85 15.14 -7.64
CA TRP A 137 -1.80 15.11 -6.53
C TRP A 137 -2.86 14.04 -6.75
N GLY A 138 -2.78 12.96 -5.98
CA GLY A 138 -3.80 11.92 -5.93
C GLY A 138 -4.25 11.62 -4.51
N MET A 139 -5.01 10.52 -4.36
CA MET A 139 -5.51 10.10 -3.05
C MET A 139 -4.39 9.65 -2.10
N LYS A 140 -3.25 9.16 -2.64
CA LYS A 140 -2.06 8.79 -1.86
C LYS A 140 -1.50 10.01 -1.12
N GLU A 141 -1.25 11.10 -1.84
CA GLU A 141 -0.74 12.35 -1.28
C GLU A 141 -1.76 13.00 -0.35
N ALA A 142 -3.04 12.99 -0.72
CA ALA A 142 -4.11 13.57 0.07
C ALA A 142 -4.30 12.89 1.44
N ASN A 143 -4.27 11.54 1.47
CA ASN A 143 -4.32 10.79 2.72
C ASN A 143 -3.15 11.14 3.64
N VAL A 144 -1.93 11.25 3.10
CA VAL A 144 -0.73 11.64 3.86
C VAL A 144 -0.85 13.09 4.35
N ALA A 145 -1.34 14.01 3.53
CA ALA A 145 -1.55 15.41 3.88
C ALA A 145 -2.52 15.55 5.06
N CYS A 146 -3.67 14.88 5.01
CA CYS A 146 -4.65 14.89 6.09
C CYS A 146 -4.11 14.26 7.37
N ARG A 147 -3.36 13.15 7.29
CA ARG A 147 -2.65 12.59 8.45
C ARG A 147 -1.62 13.56 9.04
N ASN A 148 -0.96 14.35 8.21
CA ASN A 148 -0.04 15.39 8.67
C ASN A 148 -0.78 16.48 9.45
N LEU A 149 -1.96 16.91 8.98
CA LEU A 149 -2.79 17.96 9.56
C LEU A 149 -3.54 17.53 10.83
N GLY A 150 -3.53 16.24 11.17
CA GLY A 150 -4.15 15.71 12.37
C GLY A 150 -5.44 14.93 12.14
N PHE A 151 -5.79 14.63 10.89
CA PHE A 151 -6.92 13.78 10.51
C PHE A 151 -6.41 12.35 10.25
N PRO A 152 -6.47 11.43 11.23
CA PRO A 152 -5.85 10.11 11.11
C PRO A 152 -6.50 9.21 10.04
N GLU A 153 -7.75 9.47 9.69
CA GLU A 153 -8.55 8.68 8.74
C GLU A 153 -8.28 9.05 7.27
N GLY A 154 -7.49 10.10 7.03
CA GLY A 154 -7.08 10.52 5.70
C GLY A 154 -8.05 11.52 5.04
N ALA A 155 -8.06 11.53 3.71
CA ALA A 155 -8.87 12.44 2.90
C ALA A 155 -10.19 11.80 2.46
N ASP A 156 -11.26 12.59 2.38
CA ASP A 156 -12.52 12.18 1.75
C ASP A 156 -12.49 12.42 0.25
N SER A 157 -11.92 13.54 -0.18
CA SER A 157 -11.84 13.90 -1.59
C SER A 157 -10.64 14.79 -1.90
N THR A 158 -10.34 14.85 -3.20
CA THR A 158 -9.30 15.72 -3.77
C THR A 158 -9.91 16.57 -4.86
N GLU A 159 -9.61 17.86 -4.88
CA GLU A 159 -10.08 18.82 -5.87
C GLU A 159 -8.90 19.57 -6.49
N LEU A 160 -9.06 20.04 -7.73
CA LEU A 160 -8.08 20.87 -8.40
C LEU A 160 -8.66 22.25 -8.64
N VAL A 161 -8.02 23.26 -8.08
CA VAL A 161 -8.49 24.65 -8.11
C VAL A 161 -7.66 25.43 -9.13
N GLU A 162 -8.33 26.20 -9.99
CA GLU A 162 -7.63 27.12 -10.89
C GLU A 162 -7.05 28.28 -10.07
N PRO A 163 -5.79 28.70 -10.30
CA PRO A 163 -5.23 29.84 -9.59
C PRO A 163 -6.01 31.11 -9.95
N ASP A 164 -6.53 31.83 -8.95
CA ASP A 164 -7.16 33.14 -9.15
C ASP A 164 -6.15 34.05 -9.87
N GLY A 165 -6.54 34.59 -11.02
CA GLY A 165 -5.67 35.13 -12.08
C GLY A 165 -4.79 36.35 -11.77
N VAL A 166 -4.33 36.53 -10.53
CA VAL A 166 -3.59 37.70 -10.03
C VAL A 166 -2.06 37.48 -9.92
N SER A 167 -1.51 36.28 -10.18
CA SER A 167 -0.04 36.17 -10.30
C SER A 167 0.44 35.07 -11.26
N ARG A 168 1.13 35.49 -12.33
CA ARG A 168 1.45 34.74 -13.56
C ARG A 168 2.62 33.76 -13.47
N THR A 169 3.18 33.46 -12.31
CA THR A 169 4.25 32.47 -12.14
C THR A 169 4.30 31.98 -10.69
N LEU A 170 3.36 31.13 -10.28
CA LEU A 170 3.39 30.50 -8.96
C LEU A 170 4.25 29.24 -9.03
N GLU A 171 5.43 29.28 -8.39
CA GLU A 171 6.17 28.06 -8.06
C GLU A 171 5.27 27.16 -7.19
N CYS A 172 5.24 25.87 -7.48
CA CYS A 172 4.47 24.90 -6.71
C CYS A 172 5.26 23.62 -6.45
N LEU A 173 4.82 22.86 -5.46
CA LEU A 173 5.43 21.59 -5.05
C LEU A 173 4.63 20.42 -5.62
N SER A 174 5.28 19.52 -6.34
CA SER A 174 4.70 18.23 -6.72
C SER A 174 5.16 17.19 -5.71
N ALA A 175 4.22 16.64 -4.94
CA ALA A 175 4.46 15.53 -4.04
C ALA A 175 4.21 14.22 -4.77
N ASN A 176 4.96 13.20 -4.38
CA ASN A 176 4.76 11.85 -4.82
C ASN A 176 5.04 10.89 -3.65
N CYS A 177 3.96 10.31 -3.15
CA CYS A 177 3.89 9.49 -1.96
C CYS A 177 3.51 8.04 -2.30
N ARG A 178 3.84 7.10 -1.41
CA ARG A 178 3.33 5.73 -1.44
C ARG A 178 1.89 5.65 -0.93
N GLY A 179 1.55 6.49 0.05
CA GLY A 179 0.28 6.51 0.77
C GLY A 179 0.37 5.98 2.21
N THR A 180 1.50 5.41 2.64
CA THR A 180 1.70 4.90 4.02
C THR A 180 2.47 5.86 4.92
N GLU A 181 2.93 6.99 4.38
CA GLU A 181 3.64 8.03 5.08
C GLU A 181 2.75 8.77 6.08
N THR A 182 3.37 9.47 7.04
CA THR A 182 2.65 10.21 8.10
C THR A 182 2.75 11.73 7.97
N SER A 183 3.66 12.16 7.09
CA SER A 183 4.02 13.55 6.83
C SER A 183 4.42 13.67 5.36
N LEU A 184 4.03 14.77 4.70
CA LEU A 184 4.44 15.04 3.32
C LEU A 184 5.95 15.27 3.18
N ALA A 185 6.64 15.55 4.29
CA ALA A 185 8.10 15.64 4.31
C ALA A 185 8.79 14.30 3.99
N GLU A 186 8.11 13.16 4.18
CA GLU A 186 8.62 11.83 3.80
C GLU A 186 8.57 11.60 2.29
N CYS A 187 7.65 12.27 1.60
CA CYS A 187 7.37 12.04 0.20
C CYS A 187 8.44 12.67 -0.72
N ALA A 188 8.43 12.23 -1.97
CA ALA A 188 9.26 12.81 -3.02
C ALA A 188 8.68 14.17 -3.42
N VAL A 189 9.27 15.28 -2.93
CA VAL A 189 8.81 16.62 -3.28
C VAL A 189 9.73 17.27 -4.32
N ILE A 190 9.15 17.70 -5.44
CA ILE A 190 9.85 18.38 -6.53
C ILE A 190 9.28 19.79 -6.70
N ARG A 191 10.14 20.79 -6.79
CA ARG A 191 9.73 22.16 -7.13
C ARG A 191 9.49 22.26 -8.63
N LEU A 192 8.30 22.71 -9.00
CA LEU A 192 7.91 22.97 -10.39
C LEU A 192 7.71 24.46 -10.58
N VAL A 193 8.11 24.95 -11.75
CA VAL A 193 7.78 26.30 -12.25
C VAL A 193 6.75 26.11 -13.36
N PRO A 194 5.46 25.98 -13.02
CA PRO A 194 4.43 25.71 -14.01
C PRO A 194 4.07 26.93 -14.86
N ARG A 195 3.59 26.65 -16.08
CA ARG A 195 2.74 27.58 -16.84
C ARG A 195 1.29 27.12 -16.69
N ASN A 196 0.48 27.85 -15.93
CA ASN A 196 -0.95 27.58 -15.71
C ASN A 196 -1.26 26.17 -15.15
N GLU A 197 -0.62 25.79 -14.04
CA GLU A 197 -0.96 24.55 -13.34
C GLU A 197 -2.02 24.81 -12.27
N LYS A 198 -2.93 23.85 -12.11
CA LYS A 198 -3.95 23.90 -11.05
C LYS A 198 -3.31 23.69 -9.69
N LEU A 199 -3.93 24.22 -8.64
CA LEU A 199 -3.51 24.01 -7.26
C LEU A 199 -4.24 22.82 -6.65
N ALA A 200 -3.55 22.10 -5.77
CA ALA A 200 -4.10 20.96 -5.06
C ALA A 200 -4.95 21.41 -3.87
N LYS A 201 -6.24 21.04 -3.88
CA LYS A 201 -7.17 21.20 -2.76
C LYS A 201 -7.52 19.82 -2.20
N VAL A 202 -7.65 19.74 -0.88
CA VAL A 202 -8.01 18.52 -0.17
C VAL A 202 -9.19 18.78 0.76
N VAL A 203 -10.02 17.76 0.96
CA VAL A 203 -11.05 17.70 1.99
C VAL A 203 -10.71 16.51 2.89
N CYS A 204 -10.35 16.79 4.13
CA CYS A 204 -10.00 15.79 5.13
C CYS A 204 -11.25 15.22 5.81
N HIS A 205 -11.18 13.94 6.17
CA HIS A 205 -12.29 13.28 6.85
C HIS A 205 -12.40 13.74 8.31
N GLU A 206 -13.56 14.27 8.70
CA GLU A 206 -13.80 14.81 10.03
C GLU A 206 -14.91 14.08 10.81
N HIS A 207 -15.89 13.50 10.11
CA HIS A 207 -17.09 12.97 10.75
C HIS A 207 -17.53 11.61 10.18
N HIS A 208 -17.72 10.65 11.09
CA HIS A 208 -18.36 9.38 10.76
C HIS A 208 -19.82 9.61 10.39
N ARG A 209 -20.19 9.14 9.20
CA ARG A 209 -21.58 9.11 8.73
C ARG A 209 -22.00 7.69 8.39
N VAL A 210 -23.31 7.46 8.38
CA VAL A 210 -23.86 6.21 7.85
C VAL A 210 -23.71 6.22 6.33
N CYS A 211 -23.05 5.21 5.78
CA CYS A 211 -22.86 5.11 4.33
C CYS A 211 -24.20 4.96 3.60
N SER A 212 -24.32 5.65 2.48
CA SER A 212 -25.48 5.54 1.59
C SER A 212 -25.46 4.23 0.80
N PRO A 213 -26.62 3.75 0.30
CA PRO A 213 -26.65 2.60 -0.60
C PRO A 213 -25.75 2.83 -1.81
N GLY A 214 -24.79 1.94 -2.06
CA GLY A 214 -23.80 2.09 -3.13
C GLY A 214 -22.45 2.62 -2.67
N GLU A 215 -22.30 2.97 -1.40
CA GLU A 215 -21.00 3.25 -0.78
C GLU A 215 -20.44 2.00 -0.07
N PHE A 216 -19.11 1.95 0.04
CA PHE A 216 -18.34 0.98 0.79
C PHE A 216 -17.86 1.61 2.10
N PHE A 217 -17.99 0.86 3.18
CA PHE A 217 -17.58 1.27 4.52
C PHE A 217 -16.18 0.70 4.82
N CYS A 218 -15.19 1.60 4.93
CA CYS A 218 -13.81 1.28 5.28
C CYS A 218 -13.68 0.84 6.76
N VAL A 219 -12.60 0.14 7.13
CA VAL A 219 -12.37 -0.29 8.52
C VAL A 219 -12.17 0.91 9.44
N ASN A 220 -11.50 1.97 8.96
CA ASN A 220 -11.34 3.23 9.67
C ASN A 220 -12.62 4.08 9.85
N GLY A 221 -13.77 3.67 9.30
CA GLY A 221 -15.04 4.38 9.45
C GLY A 221 -15.42 5.31 8.28
N LYS A 222 -14.54 5.45 7.27
CA LYS A 222 -14.83 6.26 6.08
C LYS A 222 -15.80 5.58 5.12
N CYS A 223 -16.62 6.39 4.44
CA CYS A 223 -17.51 5.92 3.38
C CYS A 223 -16.98 6.38 2.02
N ILE A 224 -16.62 5.43 1.16
CA ILE A 224 -16.16 5.70 -0.21
C ILE A 224 -17.18 5.15 -1.22
N PRO A 225 -17.27 5.67 -2.44
CA PRO A 225 -18.10 5.04 -3.48
C PRO A 225 -17.68 3.59 -3.72
N SER A 226 -18.62 2.66 -3.94
CA SER A 226 -18.28 1.27 -4.32
C SER A 226 -17.46 1.19 -5.62
N GLU A 227 -17.42 2.29 -6.37
CA GLU A 227 -16.58 2.42 -7.55
C GLU A 227 -15.08 2.55 -7.27
N LYS A 228 -14.74 2.91 -6.05
CA LYS A 228 -13.37 3.10 -5.58
C LYS A 228 -12.76 1.83 -5.01
N THR A 229 -13.55 0.83 -4.66
CA THR A 229 -13.00 -0.44 -4.17
C THR A 229 -12.30 -1.25 -5.27
N CYS A 230 -11.20 -1.90 -4.92
CA CYS A 230 -10.43 -2.80 -5.78
C CYS A 230 -9.92 -2.12 -7.05
N ASN A 231 -9.50 -0.86 -6.96
CA ASN A 231 -8.99 -0.07 -8.09
C ASN A 231 -7.45 0.07 -8.10
N GLY A 232 -6.77 -0.50 -7.11
CA GLY A 232 -5.33 -0.40 -6.87
C GLY A 232 -4.89 0.87 -6.15
N ILE A 233 -5.80 1.71 -5.67
CA ILE A 233 -5.54 2.96 -4.96
C ILE A 233 -6.12 2.81 -3.56
N ASP A 234 -5.33 3.20 -2.55
CA ASP A 234 -5.81 3.25 -1.17
C ASP A 234 -6.71 4.48 -1.00
N ASP A 235 -7.98 4.36 -1.36
CA ASP A 235 -8.96 5.42 -1.15
C ASP A 235 -9.40 5.47 0.32
N CYS A 236 -9.36 4.35 1.07
CA CYS A 236 -9.67 4.33 2.50
C CYS A 236 -8.60 5.03 3.37
N GLY A 237 -7.32 4.96 3.00
CA GLY A 237 -6.18 5.44 3.76
C GLY A 237 -5.61 4.44 4.77
N ASP A 238 -6.22 3.26 4.88
CA ASP A 238 -5.78 2.11 5.67
C ASP A 238 -5.72 0.80 4.85
N LEU A 239 -5.89 0.89 3.52
CA LEU A 239 -5.89 -0.18 2.53
C LEU A 239 -7.10 -1.15 2.60
N SER A 240 -8.13 -0.84 3.37
CA SER A 240 -9.31 -1.71 3.54
C SER A 240 -10.05 -2.04 2.24
N ASP A 241 -10.04 -1.11 1.29
CA ASP A 241 -10.69 -1.19 -0.01
C ASP A 241 -9.94 -2.05 -1.03
N GLU A 242 -8.69 -2.43 -0.75
CA GLU A 242 -7.80 -3.10 -1.70
C GLU A 242 -7.34 -4.50 -1.25
N VAL A 243 -7.63 -4.92 -0.01
CA VAL A 243 -7.15 -6.19 0.58
C VAL A 243 -8.08 -7.40 0.43
N CYS A 244 -9.27 -7.20 -0.16
CA CYS A 244 -10.32 -8.21 -0.24
C CYS A 244 -11.04 -8.23 -1.60
N CYS A 245 -10.25 -8.41 -2.65
CA CYS A 245 -10.69 -8.27 -4.03
C CYS A 245 -10.64 -9.61 -4.76
N ARG A 246 -11.77 -10.06 -5.34
CA ARG A 246 -11.77 -11.23 -6.25
C ARG A 246 -11.23 -10.91 -7.63
N ALA A 247 -11.43 -9.67 -8.04
CA ALA A 247 -10.94 -9.12 -9.29
C ALA A 247 -10.70 -7.63 -9.08
N CYS A 248 -9.63 -7.11 -9.69
CA CYS A 248 -9.35 -5.69 -9.68
C CYS A 248 -9.97 -4.99 -10.89
N ARG A 249 -10.25 -3.70 -10.74
CA ARG A 249 -10.72 -2.84 -11.83
C ARG A 249 -9.62 -2.61 -12.86
N ALA A 250 -10.00 -2.07 -14.02
CA ALA A 250 -9.07 -1.78 -15.10
C ALA A 250 -8.03 -0.73 -14.66
N GLY A 251 -6.74 -1.10 -14.64
CA GLY A 251 -5.66 -0.18 -14.22
C GLY A 251 -4.82 -0.71 -13.06
N SER A 252 -5.29 -1.75 -12.38
CA SER A 252 -4.61 -2.44 -11.28
C SER A 252 -4.22 -3.88 -11.63
N PHE A 253 -3.40 -4.50 -10.78
CA PHE A 253 -3.01 -5.90 -10.84
C PHE A 253 -3.56 -6.66 -9.64
N HIS A 254 -4.05 -7.88 -9.90
CA HIS A 254 -4.63 -8.76 -8.87
C HIS A 254 -3.60 -9.78 -8.41
N CYS A 255 -3.24 -9.70 -7.13
CA CYS A 255 -2.44 -10.73 -6.47
C CYS A 255 -3.31 -11.95 -6.15
N LYS A 256 -2.71 -13.13 -6.15
CA LYS A 256 -3.34 -14.38 -5.68
C LYS A 256 -3.75 -14.35 -4.20
N SER A 257 -3.24 -13.39 -3.44
CA SER A 257 -3.64 -13.12 -2.05
C SER A 257 -4.95 -12.31 -1.92
N ASP A 258 -5.69 -12.11 -3.02
CA ASP A 258 -6.89 -11.27 -3.13
C ASP A 258 -6.64 -9.79 -2.83
N VAL A 259 -5.45 -9.30 -3.19
CA VAL A 259 -5.04 -7.91 -3.01
C VAL A 259 -4.89 -7.25 -4.37
N CYS A 260 -5.34 -6.00 -4.48
CA CYS A 260 -5.15 -5.18 -5.67
C CYS A 260 -4.00 -4.19 -5.47
N ILE A 261 -3.10 -4.14 -6.46
CA ILE A 261 -1.96 -3.20 -6.45
C ILE A 261 -1.96 -2.32 -7.71
N PRO A 262 -1.39 -1.12 -7.67
CA PRO A 262 -1.18 -0.30 -8.85
C PRO A 262 -0.33 -1.02 -9.90
N LYS A 263 -0.59 -0.81 -11.19
CA LYS A 263 0.27 -1.33 -12.28
C LYS A 263 1.70 -0.80 -12.27
N GLU A 264 1.92 0.33 -11.60
CA GLU A 264 3.23 0.94 -11.36
C GLU A 264 4.11 0.06 -10.46
N TYR A 265 3.50 -0.83 -9.68
CA TYR A 265 4.19 -1.71 -8.74
C TYR A 265 4.60 -3.03 -9.38
N LEU A 266 4.20 -3.29 -10.63
CA LEU A 266 4.71 -4.41 -11.38
C LEU A 266 6.12 -4.15 -11.89
N CYS A 267 7.04 -5.07 -11.56
CA CYS A 267 8.43 -5.04 -11.99
C CYS A 267 9.19 -3.81 -11.46
N ASN A 268 8.91 -3.41 -10.22
CA ASN A 268 9.47 -2.22 -9.56
C ASN A 268 10.65 -2.57 -8.60
N ASN A 269 11.13 -3.81 -8.64
CA ASN A 269 12.15 -4.40 -7.74
C ASN A 269 11.73 -4.44 -6.26
N GLU A 270 10.44 -4.41 -5.97
CA GLU A 270 9.89 -4.65 -4.65
C GLU A 270 8.77 -5.70 -4.75
N ILE A 271 8.88 -6.75 -3.94
CA ILE A 271 7.79 -7.70 -3.80
C ILE A 271 6.68 -7.05 -2.97
N ASP A 272 5.58 -6.69 -3.61
CA ASP A 272 4.38 -6.10 -3.02
C ASP A 272 3.30 -7.16 -2.76
N CYS A 273 3.11 -8.13 -3.66
CA CYS A 273 2.23 -9.29 -3.43
C CYS A 273 2.88 -10.31 -2.49
N LEU A 274 2.14 -10.90 -1.54
CA LEU A 274 2.67 -11.95 -0.63
C LEU A 274 3.23 -13.17 -1.38
N THR A 275 2.66 -13.48 -2.55
CA THR A 275 3.07 -14.58 -3.42
C THR A 275 4.21 -14.22 -4.38
N GLY A 276 4.58 -12.94 -4.49
CA GLY A 276 5.73 -12.45 -5.26
C GLY A 276 5.63 -12.57 -6.79
N GLU A 277 4.41 -12.74 -7.32
CA GLU A 277 4.16 -12.84 -8.75
C GLU A 277 4.33 -11.52 -9.51
N ASP A 278 4.14 -10.40 -8.82
CA ASP A 278 4.29 -9.03 -9.33
C ASP A 278 5.71 -8.75 -9.84
N GLU A 279 6.72 -9.38 -9.23
CA GLU A 279 8.13 -9.30 -9.62
C GLU A 279 8.63 -10.56 -10.37
N SER A 280 7.70 -11.42 -10.81
CA SER A 280 8.09 -12.65 -11.50
C SER A 280 8.67 -12.36 -12.89
N GLN A 281 9.74 -13.08 -13.24
CA GLN A 281 10.39 -12.94 -14.55
C GLN A 281 9.43 -13.12 -15.73
N GLN A 282 8.40 -13.97 -15.58
CA GLN A 282 7.41 -14.19 -16.65
C GLN A 282 6.62 -12.93 -16.97
N LEU A 283 6.25 -12.15 -15.96
CA LEU A 283 5.51 -10.90 -16.11
C LEU A 283 6.45 -9.73 -16.51
N CYS A 284 7.72 -9.78 -16.12
CA CYS A 284 8.68 -8.70 -16.33
C CYS A 284 9.53 -8.77 -17.62
N LYS A 285 9.25 -9.71 -18.54
CA LYS A 285 10.06 -9.94 -19.76
C LYS A 285 10.22 -8.74 -20.71
N HIS A 286 9.40 -7.69 -20.61
CA HIS A 286 9.41 -6.56 -21.55
C HIS A 286 9.43 -5.16 -20.90
N ARG A 287 9.66 -5.03 -19.59
CA ARG A 287 9.74 -3.71 -18.93
C ARG A 287 11.18 -3.41 -18.53
N LEU A 288 11.80 -2.50 -19.28
CA LEU A 288 13.06 -1.88 -18.88
C LEU A 288 12.83 -1.14 -17.56
N CYS A 289 13.55 -1.55 -16.52
CA CYS A 289 13.55 -0.92 -15.19
C CYS A 289 13.91 0.57 -15.31
N GLY A 290 12.93 1.44 -15.11
CA GLY A 290 13.14 2.88 -14.97
C GLY A 290 13.54 3.23 -13.53
N TYR A 291 14.71 3.86 -13.39
CA TYR A 291 15.27 4.29 -12.10
C TYR A 291 14.50 5.46 -11.45
N LEU A 292 14.63 5.50 -10.11
CA LEU A 292 14.40 6.60 -9.15
C LEU A 292 12.97 6.91 -8.69
N TRP A 293 12.62 6.38 -7.50
CA TRP A 293 11.58 6.92 -6.60
C TRP A 293 12.18 7.05 -5.19
N LEU A 294 11.88 8.16 -4.50
CA LEU A 294 12.47 8.52 -3.19
C LEU A 294 12.03 7.63 -2.01
N ASP A 295 11.27 6.56 -2.27
CA ASP A 295 11.05 5.41 -1.38
C ASP A 295 12.24 4.41 -1.36
N SER A 296 13.36 4.81 -1.98
CA SER A 296 14.59 4.01 -2.07
C SER A 296 15.14 3.60 -0.70
N GLU A 297 15.04 4.45 0.33
CA GLU A 297 15.57 4.10 1.66
C GLU A 297 14.73 3.00 2.34
N ARG A 298 13.40 3.05 2.25
CA ARG A 298 12.55 1.97 2.76
C ARG A 298 12.79 0.66 1.99
N LYS A 299 12.88 0.73 0.65
CA LYS A 299 13.24 -0.43 -0.20
C LYS A 299 14.62 -0.99 0.20
N LYS A 300 15.62 -0.13 0.43
CA LYS A 300 16.94 -0.52 0.95
C LYS A 300 16.86 -1.20 2.32
N ILE A 301 16.10 -0.64 3.27
CA ILE A 301 15.93 -1.27 4.58
C ILE A 301 15.26 -2.64 4.43
N LYS A 302 14.26 -2.78 3.55
CA LYS A 302 13.63 -4.08 3.22
C LYS A 302 14.64 -5.09 2.67
N MET A 303 15.60 -4.65 1.84
CA MET A 303 16.70 -5.51 1.36
C MET A 303 17.71 -5.90 2.46
N LEU A 304 17.87 -5.09 3.50
CA LEU A 304 18.75 -5.39 4.65
C LEU A 304 18.10 -6.32 5.68
N LEU A 305 16.80 -6.63 5.55
CA LEU A 305 16.14 -7.61 6.40
C LEU A 305 16.72 -9.01 6.16
N PRO A 306 16.76 -9.87 7.20
CA PRO A 306 17.30 -11.21 7.06
C PRO A 306 16.54 -12.02 6.02
N GLN A 307 17.25 -12.47 4.98
CA GLN A 307 16.67 -13.31 3.93
C GLN A 307 16.57 -14.76 4.41
N LEU A 308 15.34 -15.28 4.46
CA LEU A 308 15.08 -16.68 4.76
C LEU A 308 15.29 -17.50 3.50
N HIS A 309 16.27 -18.40 3.54
CA HIS A 309 16.51 -19.36 2.45
C HIS A 309 15.67 -20.61 2.73
N CYS A 310 14.52 -20.71 2.09
CA CYS A 310 13.63 -21.87 2.17
C CYS A 310 13.28 -22.33 0.75
N GLY A 311 13.29 -23.64 0.48
CA GLY A 311 12.94 -24.16 -0.84
C GLY A 311 13.94 -23.81 -1.97
N VAL A 312 15.20 -23.53 -1.64
CA VAL A 312 16.23 -23.11 -2.63
C VAL A 312 16.75 -24.32 -3.43
N ALA A 313 16.53 -24.32 -4.75
CA ALA A 313 16.92 -25.44 -5.64
C ALA A 313 18.44 -25.67 -5.72
N ASN A 314 19.26 -24.64 -5.51
CA ASN A 314 20.72 -24.70 -5.46
C ASN A 314 21.21 -24.22 -4.08
N SER A 315 21.17 -25.07 -3.06
CA SER A 315 21.77 -24.74 -1.78
C SER A 315 23.30 -24.92 -1.85
N ARG A 316 24.07 -23.82 -1.89
CA ARG A 316 25.45 -23.89 -1.37
C ARG A 316 25.34 -23.89 0.15
N VAL A 317 25.73 -24.99 0.78
CA VAL A 317 25.67 -25.18 2.23
C VAL A 317 26.57 -24.13 2.91
N SER A 318 26.01 -22.98 3.26
CA SER A 318 26.69 -21.95 4.02
C SER A 318 26.24 -22.03 5.48
N ARG A 319 27.10 -22.65 6.30
CA ARG A 319 27.06 -22.78 7.77
C ARG A 319 25.83 -23.48 8.38
N ARG A 320 26.00 -24.76 8.71
CA ARG A 320 25.13 -25.46 9.66
C ARG A 320 25.31 -24.87 11.06
N LYS A 321 24.24 -24.34 11.68
CA LYS A 321 24.11 -24.51 13.13
C LYS A 321 23.78 -25.99 13.36
N ARG A 322 24.55 -26.67 14.20
CA ARG A 322 24.34 -28.07 14.56
C ARG A 322 23.01 -28.16 15.32
N ILE A 323 21.93 -28.56 14.64
CA ILE A 323 20.72 -29.09 15.29
C ILE A 323 21.04 -30.56 15.58
N VAL A 324 21.16 -30.92 16.86
CA VAL A 324 21.28 -32.31 17.28
C VAL A 324 19.87 -32.86 17.39
N GLY A 325 19.51 -33.78 16.47
CA GLY A 325 18.21 -34.45 16.46
C GLY A 325 17.21 -33.85 15.45
N GLY A 326 16.95 -34.58 14.36
CA GLY A 326 15.95 -34.26 13.34
C GLY A 326 16.22 -34.98 12.02
N ILE A 327 15.17 -35.47 11.34
CA ILE A 327 15.27 -36.09 10.01
C ILE A 327 15.51 -34.99 8.98
N ASN A 328 16.50 -35.17 8.10
CA ASN A 328 16.76 -34.23 7.01
C ASN A 328 15.55 -34.17 6.06
N ALA A 329 14.96 -32.98 5.87
CA ALA A 329 13.95 -32.78 4.85
C ALA A 329 14.59 -32.96 3.46
N GLN A 330 14.17 -34.00 2.73
CA GLN A 330 14.53 -34.17 1.32
C GLN A 330 13.69 -33.22 0.47
N MET A 331 14.34 -32.49 -0.45
CA MET A 331 13.63 -31.75 -1.49
C MET A 331 12.94 -32.75 -2.42
N VAL A 332 11.64 -32.96 -2.24
CA VAL A 332 10.84 -33.68 -3.21
C VAL A 332 10.66 -32.77 -4.42
N ARG A 333 11.47 -33.00 -5.46
CA ARG A 333 11.19 -32.48 -6.80
C ARG A 333 9.89 -33.16 -7.24
N LEU A 334 8.77 -32.43 -7.24
CA LEU A 334 7.59 -32.80 -8.02
C LEU A 334 7.94 -32.68 -9.51
N LEU A 335 8.80 -33.60 -9.98
CA LEU A 335 8.95 -33.90 -11.38
C LEU A 335 7.63 -34.52 -11.82
N LYS A 336 6.91 -33.79 -12.69
CA LYS A 336 5.83 -34.25 -13.57
C LYS A 336 5.56 -35.76 -13.48
N PHE A 337 4.55 -36.14 -12.71
CA PHE A 337 3.79 -37.37 -12.95
C PHE A 337 2.41 -36.95 -13.48
N ILE A 338 2.40 -36.36 -14.67
CA ILE A 338 1.19 -36.26 -15.51
C ILE A 338 1.65 -36.61 -16.91
N GLU A 339 1.82 -37.91 -17.15
CA GLU A 339 1.55 -38.60 -18.40
C GLU A 339 1.75 -40.10 -18.13
N THR A 340 0.73 -40.91 -18.43
CA THR A 340 0.61 -42.38 -18.21
C THR A 340 0.10 -42.87 -16.86
N ALA A 341 -1.03 -42.33 -16.39
CA ALA A 341 -2.00 -43.09 -15.58
C ALA A 341 -3.44 -42.62 -15.87
N GLY A 342 -3.76 -42.41 -17.14
CA GLY A 342 -5.13 -42.46 -17.64
C GLY A 342 -5.43 -43.91 -18.01
N LEU A 343 -6.57 -44.42 -17.54
CA LEU A 343 -7.16 -45.76 -17.74
C LEU A 343 -6.87 -46.78 -16.62
N SER A 344 -7.53 -46.62 -15.46
CA SER A 344 -8.02 -47.77 -14.65
C SER A 344 -8.82 -47.41 -13.39
N PHE A 345 -9.18 -46.14 -13.12
CA PHE A 345 -9.96 -45.78 -11.92
C PHE A 345 -11.43 -45.37 -12.17
N LEU A 346 -11.98 -45.67 -13.36
CA LEU A 346 -13.40 -45.45 -13.68
C LEU A 346 -14.25 -46.73 -13.71
N ALA A 347 -13.70 -47.88 -13.29
CA ALA A 347 -14.41 -49.16 -13.31
C ALA A 347 -14.95 -49.64 -11.95
N CYS A 348 -14.82 -48.88 -10.86
CA CYS A 348 -15.20 -49.36 -9.52
C CYS A 348 -16.38 -48.62 -8.86
N TYR A 349 -17.02 -47.66 -9.53
CA TYR A 349 -18.17 -46.93 -8.97
C TYR A 349 -19.48 -47.08 -9.78
N LEU A 350 -19.50 -47.87 -10.85
CA LEU A 350 -20.70 -48.09 -11.67
C LEU A 350 -21.31 -49.49 -11.59
N PHE A 351 -20.87 -50.34 -10.64
CA PHE A 351 -21.39 -51.72 -10.49
C PHE A 351 -22.18 -51.98 -9.18
N ILE A 352 -22.45 -50.95 -8.37
CA ILE A 352 -23.18 -51.11 -7.09
C ILE A 352 -24.67 -50.70 -7.19
N PHE A 353 -25.16 -50.28 -8.36
CA PHE A 353 -26.54 -49.77 -8.50
C PHE A 353 -27.52 -50.60 -9.37
N PHE A 354 -27.20 -51.86 -9.72
CA PHE A 354 -28.08 -52.67 -10.60
C PHE A 354 -28.48 -54.07 -10.09
N THR A 355 -28.42 -54.33 -8.78
CA THR A 355 -28.93 -55.60 -8.19
C THR A 355 -29.77 -55.41 -6.94
N ILE A 356 -30.61 -54.36 -6.90
CA ILE A 356 -31.83 -54.33 -6.09
C ILE A 356 -32.89 -53.56 -6.88
N ILE A 357 -33.67 -54.27 -7.70
CA ILE A 357 -35.13 -54.19 -7.94
C ILE A 357 -35.50 -55.50 -8.64
#